data_AF-A0A4D7DB42-F1
#
_entry.id   AF-A0A4D7DB42-F1
#
_cell.length_a   1.000
_cell.length_b   1.000
_cell.length_c   1.000
_cell.angle_alpha   90.00
_cell.angle_beta   90.00
_cell.angle_gamma   90.00
#
_symmetry.space_group_name_H-M   'P 1'
#
loop_
_entity.id
_entity.type
_entity.pdbx_description
1 polymer ?
#
loop_
_entity_poly.entity_id
_entity_poly.type
_entity_poly.pdbx_seq_one_letter_code
_entity_poly.pdbx_strand_id
1 'polypeptide(L)'
;MSLIKLWKTNPDGFNNYKARQIVAFAGDGNLRDNSDCSKELREYLRSVNIDRLAEYALECLNHAFPDSGFFLQDVVNELGRRLEFDVSDGRYRGIQGSVGFDGIWNIPSGPSIVIEVKTTDTYNVSLDSVAGYRSKLLDEGTLDKSASVLFVVGRKDTGALEAQIRGSRHAWDMRVVGVDSLIRLARVKEKSNEDQTVTQIRELLRPFEYTRVDRILDVVFNAANDVTQDEQMYDSEEQNDGIEPSPTTQDRTPQQKLDDVRLKAAEALNLKLGANLIRKRQALFEDKDGSVRACITVSKRYENALQPYWYAFHPKWDAFLEGAQQGYMVFGCVDRNDAFAIPISEMRKVLPSLNQTIKSDGSVYWHVKFADFSDGLVLFASKTGERFSLQPYRIELQ
;
A
#
# COMPACT_ATOMS: atom_id res chain seq x y z
N MET A 1 -22.17 18.47 -7.65
CA MET A 1 -20.87 17.88 -8.07
C MET A 1 -20.65 16.67 -7.21
N SER A 2 -20.15 15.55 -7.76
CA SER A 2 -19.85 14.36 -6.96
C SER A 2 -18.72 14.62 -5.98
N LEU A 3 -18.67 13.88 -4.86
CA LEU A 3 -17.62 13.99 -3.84
C LEU A 3 -16.21 13.99 -4.44
N ILE A 4 -15.93 13.05 -5.37
CA ILE A 4 -14.61 12.93 -5.98
C ILE A 4 -14.23 14.15 -6.81
N LYS A 5 -15.19 14.82 -7.46
CA LYS A 5 -14.94 16.05 -8.23
C LYS A 5 -14.64 17.23 -7.31
N LEU A 6 -15.36 17.33 -6.19
CA LEU A 6 -15.09 18.35 -5.16
C LEU A 6 -13.69 18.15 -4.58
N TRP A 7 -13.33 16.92 -4.23
CA TRP A 7 -12.00 16.58 -3.74
C TRP A 7 -10.90 16.91 -4.75
N LYS A 8 -11.03 16.50 -6.02
CA LYS A 8 -10.05 16.81 -7.07
C LYS A 8 -9.85 18.31 -7.31
N THR A 9 -10.88 19.13 -7.05
CA THR A 9 -10.80 20.59 -7.22
C THR A 9 -10.07 21.26 -6.06
N ASN A 10 -10.14 20.68 -4.86
CA ASN A 10 -9.49 21.23 -3.66
C ASN A 10 -9.01 20.10 -2.73
N PRO A 11 -7.98 19.33 -3.10
CA PRO A 11 -7.53 18.19 -2.28
C PRO A 11 -7.11 18.61 -0.88
N ASP A 12 -6.37 19.73 -0.75
CA ASP A 12 -5.85 20.23 0.53
C ASP A 12 -6.97 20.65 1.49
N GLY A 13 -8.04 21.26 0.98
CA GLY A 13 -9.21 21.61 1.79
C GLY A 13 -9.87 20.39 2.42
N PHE A 14 -9.81 19.24 1.75
CA PHE A 14 -10.39 17.99 2.23
C PHE A 14 -9.60 17.32 3.36
N ASN A 15 -8.34 17.72 3.59
CA ASN A 15 -7.55 17.23 4.72
C ASN A 15 -8.13 17.68 6.07
N ASN A 16 -9.00 18.67 6.10
CA ASN A 16 -9.61 19.15 7.35
C ASN A 16 -11.05 18.67 7.56
N TYR A 17 -11.67 18.03 6.56
CA TYR A 17 -13.04 17.56 6.70
C TYR A 17 -13.11 16.28 7.54
N LYS A 18 -14.12 16.25 8.40
CA LYS A 18 -14.49 15.13 9.27
C LYS A 18 -15.30 14.09 8.50
N ALA A 19 -15.31 12.83 8.94
CA ALA A 19 -16.01 11.73 8.28
C ALA A 19 -17.48 12.07 7.99
N ARG A 20 -18.19 12.66 8.96
CA ARG A 20 -19.57 13.12 8.77
C ARG A 20 -19.73 14.16 7.64
N GLN A 21 -18.76 15.06 7.49
CA GLN A 21 -18.79 16.08 6.43
C GLN A 21 -18.53 15.45 5.06
N ILE A 22 -17.61 14.47 5.00
CA ILE A 22 -17.38 13.69 3.76
C ILE A 22 -18.66 12.99 3.31
N VAL A 23 -19.40 12.36 4.22
CA VAL A 23 -20.70 11.74 3.90
C VAL A 23 -21.66 12.80 3.38
N ALA A 24 -21.76 13.96 4.03
CA ALA A 24 -22.66 15.04 3.60
C ALA A 24 -22.34 15.59 2.20
N PHE A 25 -21.10 15.44 1.73
CA PHE A 25 -20.70 15.81 0.37
C PHE A 25 -20.95 14.70 -0.67
N ALA A 26 -21.23 13.47 -0.24
CA ALA A 26 -21.46 12.32 -1.11
C ALA A 26 -22.95 12.15 -1.42
N GLY A 27 -23.32 12.17 -2.71
CA GLY A 27 -24.71 11.93 -3.14
C GLY A 27 -25.77 12.73 -2.36
N ASP A 28 -26.67 12.02 -1.67
CA ASP A 28 -27.74 12.58 -0.83
C ASP A 28 -27.38 12.67 0.66
N GLY A 29 -26.13 12.37 1.02
CA GLY A 29 -25.66 12.37 2.40
C GLY A 29 -26.16 11.22 3.26
N ASN A 30 -26.76 10.17 2.66
CA ASN A 30 -27.27 9.01 3.39
C ASN A 30 -26.60 7.73 2.93
N LEU A 31 -25.91 7.05 3.83
CA LEU A 31 -25.29 5.76 3.51
C LEU A 31 -26.36 4.67 3.41
N ARG A 32 -26.65 4.27 2.16
CA ARG A 32 -27.54 3.17 1.80
C ARG A 32 -26.88 2.24 0.79
N ASP A 33 -27.31 0.98 0.79
CA ASP A 33 -26.83 -0.03 -0.14
C ASP A 33 -27.01 0.40 -1.60
N ASN A 34 -25.95 0.26 -2.39
CA ASN A 34 -25.91 0.58 -3.83
C ASN A 34 -26.28 2.04 -4.19
N SER A 35 -26.29 2.94 -3.21
CA SER A 35 -26.60 4.37 -3.42
C SER A 35 -25.41 5.11 -4.04
N ASP A 36 -25.70 6.27 -4.63
CA ASP A 36 -24.66 7.18 -5.11
C ASP A 36 -23.77 7.66 -3.96
N CYS A 37 -24.35 7.90 -2.77
CA CYS A 37 -23.59 8.23 -1.56
C CYS A 37 -22.54 7.16 -1.22
N SER A 38 -22.92 5.87 -1.23
CA SER A 38 -21.99 4.76 -0.95
C SER A 38 -20.89 4.61 -2.00
N LYS A 39 -21.23 4.80 -3.29
CA LYS A 39 -20.29 4.66 -4.40
C LYS A 39 -19.28 5.80 -4.38
N GLU A 40 -19.76 7.02 -4.20
CA GLU A 40 -18.92 8.21 -4.10
C GLU A 40 -17.99 8.17 -2.88
N LEU A 41 -18.50 7.72 -1.72
CA LEU A 41 -17.66 7.52 -0.53
C LEU A 41 -16.54 6.51 -0.78
N ARG A 42 -16.88 5.33 -1.30
CA ARG A 42 -15.89 4.27 -1.57
C ARG A 42 -14.86 4.71 -2.62
N GLU A 43 -15.28 5.44 -3.64
CA GLU A 43 -14.36 6.03 -4.63
C GLU A 43 -13.41 7.05 -4.00
N TYR A 44 -13.91 7.89 -3.10
CA TYR A 44 -13.10 8.83 -2.35
C TYR A 44 -12.11 8.14 -1.40
N LEU A 45 -12.54 7.13 -0.65
CA LEU A 45 -11.66 6.39 0.27
C LEU A 45 -10.52 5.67 -0.46
N ARG A 46 -10.77 5.16 -1.67
CA ARG A 46 -9.72 4.62 -2.55
C ARG A 46 -8.70 5.68 -2.97
N SER A 47 -9.10 6.94 -3.00
CA SER A 47 -8.28 8.04 -3.52
C SER A 47 -7.40 8.71 -2.46
N VAL A 48 -7.66 8.48 -1.17
CA VAL A 48 -6.88 9.07 -0.09
C VAL A 48 -5.74 8.15 0.37
N ASN A 49 -4.75 8.73 1.06
CA ASN A 49 -3.65 7.98 1.65
C ASN A 49 -4.07 7.26 2.95
N ILE A 50 -3.20 6.37 3.44
CA ILE A 50 -3.46 5.57 4.64
C ILE A 50 -3.64 6.42 5.90
N ASP A 51 -2.99 7.59 5.99
CA ASP A 51 -3.08 8.45 7.16
C ASP A 51 -4.47 9.07 7.28
N ARG A 52 -5.06 9.50 6.15
CA ARG A 52 -6.47 9.93 6.11
C ARG A 52 -7.43 8.80 6.47
N LEU A 53 -7.19 7.57 6.00
CA LEU A 53 -8.00 6.41 6.41
C LEU A 53 -7.90 6.17 7.93
N ALA A 54 -6.70 6.27 8.50
CA ALA A 54 -6.48 6.10 9.92
C ALA A 54 -7.19 7.18 10.75
N GLU A 55 -7.14 8.43 10.31
CA GLU A 55 -7.85 9.55 10.95
C GLU A 55 -9.37 9.34 10.93
N TYR A 56 -9.94 8.92 9.79
CA TYR A 56 -11.37 8.62 9.72
C TYR A 56 -11.77 7.42 10.58
N ALA A 57 -10.95 6.37 10.61
CA ALA A 57 -11.18 5.21 11.47
C ALA A 57 -11.25 5.64 12.95
N LEU A 58 -10.25 6.39 13.41
CA LEU A 58 -10.21 6.90 14.79
C LEU A 58 -11.38 7.84 15.11
N GLU A 59 -11.78 8.69 14.16
CA GLU A 59 -12.95 9.55 14.32
C GLU A 59 -14.22 8.72 14.52
N CYS A 60 -14.46 7.70 13.69
CA CYS A 60 -15.64 6.83 13.80
C CYS A 60 -15.70 6.08 15.14
N LEU A 61 -14.54 5.79 15.74
CA LEU A 61 -14.41 5.10 17.01
C LEU A 61 -14.56 6.02 18.23
N ASN A 62 -14.05 7.25 18.15
CA ASN A 62 -14.02 8.19 19.27
C ASN A 62 -15.21 9.16 19.29
N HIS A 63 -15.79 9.45 18.12
CA HIS A 63 -16.85 10.44 17.93
C HIS A 63 -17.98 9.84 17.08
N ALA A 64 -18.81 9.02 17.70
CA ALA A 64 -19.94 8.40 17.01
C ALA A 64 -20.87 9.44 16.38
N PHE A 65 -21.32 9.17 15.15
CA PHE A 65 -22.28 9.97 14.41
C PHE A 65 -23.23 9.04 13.65
N PRO A 66 -24.38 9.51 13.14
CA PRO A 66 -25.26 8.68 12.31
C PRO A 66 -24.48 8.05 11.15
N ASP A 67 -24.60 6.75 10.95
CA ASP A 67 -23.87 5.96 9.95
C ASP A 67 -22.35 5.82 10.18
N SER A 68 -21.80 6.20 11.35
CA SER A 68 -20.35 6.04 11.62
C SER A 68 -19.89 4.58 11.58
N GLY A 69 -20.76 3.62 11.88
CA GLY A 69 -20.48 2.19 11.71
C GLY A 69 -20.32 1.79 10.24
N PHE A 70 -21.16 2.32 9.35
CA PHE A 70 -21.09 2.07 7.90
C PHE A 70 -19.87 2.74 7.28
N PHE A 71 -19.53 3.95 7.74
CA PHE A 71 -18.30 4.62 7.34
C PHE A 71 -17.07 3.79 7.76
N LEU A 72 -17.03 3.35 9.03
CA LEU A 72 -15.94 2.51 9.52
C LEU A 72 -15.82 1.20 8.74
N GLN A 73 -16.95 0.58 8.40
CA GLN A 73 -16.99 -0.61 7.54
C GLN A 73 -16.30 -0.38 6.21
N ASP A 74 -16.60 0.71 5.51
CA ASP A 74 -15.94 1.03 4.24
C ASP A 74 -14.46 1.36 4.41
N VAL A 75 -14.08 2.03 5.51
CA VAL A 75 -12.65 2.27 5.84
C VAL A 75 -11.92 0.95 6.09
N VAL A 76 -12.52 0.00 6.81
CA VAL A 76 -11.94 -1.33 7.05
C VAL A 76 -11.79 -2.09 5.74
N ASN A 77 -12.81 -2.07 4.87
CA ASN A 77 -12.72 -2.71 3.55
C ASN A 77 -11.64 -2.06 2.68
N GLU A 78 -11.47 -0.75 2.77
CA GLU A 78 -10.37 -0.05 2.11
C GLU A 78 -9.01 -0.48 2.68
N LEU A 79 -8.86 -0.64 3.99
CA LEU A 79 -7.64 -1.21 4.59
C LEU A 79 -7.37 -2.64 4.09
N GLY A 80 -8.41 -3.46 3.87
CA GLY A 80 -8.30 -4.75 3.22
C GLY A 80 -7.68 -4.64 1.82
N ARG A 81 -8.14 -3.68 1.01
CA ARG A 81 -7.54 -3.39 -0.31
C ARG A 81 -6.10 -2.90 -0.18
N ARG A 82 -5.81 -2.08 0.85
CA ARG A 82 -4.44 -1.67 1.16
C ARG A 82 -3.56 -2.86 1.48
N LEU A 83 -4.07 -3.90 2.12
CA LEU A 83 -3.36 -5.16 2.35
C LEU A 83 -3.34 -6.09 1.13
N GLU A 84 -3.73 -5.58 -0.04
CA GLU A 84 -3.76 -6.26 -1.34
C GLU A 84 -4.69 -7.48 -1.36
N PHE A 85 -5.74 -7.48 -0.53
CA PHE A 85 -6.89 -8.37 -0.74
C PHE A 85 -7.77 -7.86 -1.87
N ASP A 86 -8.41 -8.78 -2.59
CA ASP A 86 -9.52 -8.44 -3.47
C ASP A 86 -10.81 -8.36 -2.65
N VAL A 87 -11.34 -7.15 -2.46
CA VAL A 87 -12.40 -6.87 -1.47
C VAL A 87 -13.74 -6.64 -2.15
N SER A 88 -14.71 -7.48 -1.78
CA SER A 88 -16.13 -7.26 -2.04
C SER A 88 -16.75 -6.56 -0.84
N ASP A 89 -17.26 -5.34 -1.05
CA ASP A 89 -17.91 -4.58 0.02
C ASP A 89 -19.22 -5.23 0.44
N GLY A 90 -19.46 -5.30 1.75
CA GLY A 90 -20.72 -5.75 2.31
C GLY A 90 -21.83 -4.72 2.22
N ARG A 91 -23.00 -5.12 2.73
CA ARG A 91 -24.15 -4.24 2.86
C ARG A 91 -24.06 -3.42 4.13
N TYR A 92 -24.61 -2.21 4.11
CA TYR A 92 -24.80 -1.41 5.31
C TYR A 92 -26.01 -1.92 6.12
N ARG A 93 -27.10 -2.30 5.44
CA ARG A 93 -28.34 -2.66 6.13
C ARG A 93 -28.66 -4.13 5.90
N GLY A 94 -28.87 -4.84 7.01
CA GLY A 94 -29.36 -6.21 6.97
C GLY A 94 -30.77 -6.27 6.37
N ILE A 95 -30.96 -7.11 5.37
CA ILE A 95 -32.29 -7.47 4.86
C ILE A 95 -32.66 -8.84 5.44
N GLN A 96 -33.89 -8.98 5.91
CA GLN A 96 -34.39 -10.25 6.42
C GLN A 96 -34.21 -11.35 5.36
N GLY A 97 -33.46 -12.40 5.69
CA GLY A 97 -33.18 -13.55 4.80
C GLY A 97 -31.88 -13.47 4.00
N SER A 98 -31.22 -12.31 3.90
CA SER A 98 -29.90 -12.18 3.27
C SER A 98 -28.74 -12.46 4.24
N VAL A 99 -27.58 -12.82 3.71
CA VAL A 99 -26.33 -12.92 4.48
C VAL A 99 -25.86 -11.51 4.86
N GLY A 100 -25.70 -11.23 6.15
CA GLY A 100 -25.17 -9.95 6.64
C GLY A 100 -23.69 -10.08 6.93
N PHE A 101 -22.85 -9.63 5.99
CA PHE A 101 -21.41 -9.48 6.20
C PHE A 101 -21.01 -8.04 5.83
N ASP A 102 -19.94 -7.55 6.45
CA ASP A 102 -19.47 -6.19 6.25
C ASP A 102 -18.47 -6.08 5.09
N GLY A 103 -17.78 -7.17 4.79
CA GLY A 103 -16.96 -7.35 3.59
C GLY A 103 -16.50 -8.80 3.40
N ILE A 104 -16.06 -9.12 2.19
CA ILE A 104 -15.35 -10.38 1.89
C ILE A 104 -13.99 -10.02 1.30
N TRP A 105 -12.92 -10.51 1.92
CA TRP A 105 -11.55 -10.31 1.46
C TRP A 105 -11.04 -11.60 0.83
N ASN A 106 -10.75 -11.55 -0.46
CA ASN A 106 -10.31 -12.68 -1.25
C ASN A 106 -8.81 -12.60 -1.52
N ILE A 107 -8.19 -13.77 -1.63
CA ILE A 107 -6.86 -13.95 -2.23
C ILE A 107 -7.06 -14.93 -3.39
N PRO A 108 -6.64 -14.62 -4.63
CA PRO A 108 -6.89 -15.48 -5.79
C PRO A 108 -6.48 -16.96 -5.63
N SER A 109 -5.53 -17.25 -4.74
CA SER A 109 -4.98 -18.58 -4.47
C SER A 109 -5.15 -19.04 -3.01
N GLY A 110 -6.01 -18.40 -2.22
CA GLY A 110 -6.15 -18.71 -0.80
C GLY A 110 -7.57 -18.55 -0.25
N PRO A 111 -7.82 -19.07 0.97
CA PRO A 111 -9.10 -18.91 1.64
C PRO A 111 -9.49 -17.45 1.82
N SER A 112 -10.74 -17.16 1.51
CA SER A 112 -11.37 -15.87 1.77
C SER A 112 -11.58 -15.61 3.25
N ILE A 113 -11.71 -14.34 3.61
CA ILE A 113 -12.00 -13.89 4.96
C ILE A 113 -13.29 -13.09 4.94
N VAL A 114 -14.28 -13.51 5.72
CA VAL A 114 -15.51 -12.77 5.97
C VAL A 114 -15.24 -11.75 7.07
N ILE A 115 -15.53 -10.49 6.79
CA ILE A 115 -15.28 -9.38 7.71
C ILE A 115 -16.55 -9.00 8.44
N GLU A 116 -16.41 -8.80 9.74
CA GLU A 116 -17.44 -8.24 10.62
C GLU A 116 -16.81 -7.09 11.44
N VAL A 117 -17.36 -5.90 11.33
CA VAL A 117 -16.86 -4.67 11.92
C VAL A 117 -17.70 -4.30 13.14
N LYS A 118 -17.03 -4.01 14.26
CA LYS A 118 -17.68 -3.55 15.49
C LYS A 118 -17.00 -2.30 16.04
N THR A 119 -17.76 -1.23 16.17
CA THR A 119 -17.32 -0.01 16.85
C THR A 119 -17.11 -0.24 18.36
N THR A 120 -17.85 -1.18 18.96
CA THR A 120 -17.78 -1.55 20.38
C THR A 120 -17.94 -3.06 20.60
N ASP A 121 -17.30 -3.59 21.64
CA ASP A 121 -17.33 -4.98 22.11
C ASP A 121 -18.49 -5.28 23.10
N THR A 122 -19.17 -4.24 23.60
CA THR A 122 -20.21 -4.34 24.64
C THR A 122 -21.47 -5.10 24.20
N TYR A 123 -21.67 -5.27 22.89
CA TYR A 123 -22.79 -6.05 22.36
C TYR A 123 -22.36 -7.51 22.23
N ASN A 124 -23.09 -8.42 22.90
CA ASN A 124 -22.98 -9.87 22.70
C ASN A 124 -23.26 -10.21 21.25
N VAL A 125 -22.21 -10.26 20.42
CA VAL A 125 -22.32 -10.72 19.04
C VAL A 125 -22.60 -12.22 19.11
N SER A 126 -23.69 -12.64 18.47
CA SER A 126 -23.98 -14.06 18.30
C SER A 126 -22.97 -14.62 17.29
N LEU A 127 -21.93 -15.30 17.79
CA LEU A 127 -20.97 -16.01 16.94
C LEU A 127 -21.68 -16.98 16.00
N ASP A 128 -22.75 -17.63 16.47
CA ASP A 128 -23.56 -18.53 15.64
C ASP A 128 -24.29 -17.82 14.50
N SER A 129 -24.67 -16.55 14.66
CA SER A 129 -25.27 -15.78 13.58
C SER A 129 -24.25 -15.51 12.47
N VAL A 130 -23.04 -15.12 12.85
CA VAL A 130 -21.93 -14.87 11.90
C VAL A 130 -21.46 -16.17 11.25
N ALA A 131 -21.37 -17.26 12.02
CA ALA A 131 -21.08 -18.59 11.47
C ALA A 131 -22.17 -19.04 10.49
N GLY A 132 -23.44 -18.81 10.80
CA GLY A 132 -24.56 -19.11 9.91
C GLY A 132 -24.51 -18.32 8.60
N TYR A 133 -24.04 -17.07 8.63
CA TYR A 133 -23.78 -16.29 7.43
C TYR A 133 -22.69 -16.91 6.56
N ARG A 134 -21.56 -17.29 7.15
CA ARG A 134 -20.50 -18.02 6.44
C ARG A 134 -21.05 -19.32 5.82
N SER A 135 -21.83 -20.12 6.57
CA SER A 135 -22.43 -21.35 6.04
C SER A 135 -23.31 -21.09 4.81
N LYS A 136 -24.15 -20.05 4.84
CA LYS A 136 -24.98 -19.70 3.66
C LYS A 136 -24.14 -19.33 2.45
N LEU A 137 -23.05 -18.57 2.63
CA LEU A 137 -22.16 -18.21 1.53
C LEU A 137 -21.40 -19.42 0.95
N LEU A 138 -21.12 -20.44 1.77
CA LEU A 138 -20.59 -21.72 1.30
C LEU A 138 -21.62 -22.46 0.45
N ASP A 139 -22.88 -22.51 0.92
CA ASP A 139 -23.98 -23.18 0.21
C ASP A 139 -24.29 -22.50 -1.14
N GLU A 140 -24.15 -21.17 -1.20
CA GLU A 140 -24.29 -20.36 -2.42
C GLU A 140 -23.07 -20.47 -3.37
N GLY A 141 -22.00 -21.17 -2.97
CA GLY A 141 -20.78 -21.31 -3.76
C GLY A 141 -19.94 -20.03 -3.87
N THR A 142 -20.22 -19.02 -3.04
CA THR A 142 -19.49 -17.74 -3.01
C THR A 142 -18.17 -17.86 -2.24
N LEU A 143 -18.09 -18.79 -1.27
CA LEU A 143 -16.92 -19.04 -0.45
C LEU A 143 -16.50 -20.52 -0.51
N ASP A 144 -15.21 -20.79 -0.29
CA ASP A 144 -14.71 -22.14 -0.03
C ASP A 144 -14.79 -22.49 1.48
N LYS A 145 -14.86 -23.80 1.80
CA LYS A 145 -14.93 -24.30 3.19
C LYS A 145 -13.78 -23.80 4.07
N SER A 146 -12.63 -23.52 3.49
CA SER A 146 -11.47 -22.97 4.18
C SER A 146 -11.61 -21.49 4.57
N ALA A 147 -12.68 -20.80 4.15
CA ALA A 147 -12.95 -19.42 4.52
C ALA A 147 -13.04 -19.25 6.04
N SER A 148 -12.55 -18.12 6.54
CA SER A 148 -12.56 -17.77 7.96
C SER A 148 -13.34 -16.47 8.20
N VAL A 149 -13.57 -16.14 9.47
CA VAL A 149 -14.20 -14.89 9.88
C VAL A 149 -13.19 -14.07 10.66
N LEU A 150 -13.10 -12.78 10.34
CA LEU A 150 -12.29 -11.81 11.07
C LEU A 150 -13.18 -10.68 11.60
N PHE A 151 -13.27 -10.62 12.93
CA PHE A 151 -13.85 -9.49 13.63
C PHE A 151 -12.85 -8.34 13.68
N VAL A 152 -13.23 -7.19 13.15
CA VAL A 152 -12.45 -5.95 13.22
C VAL A 152 -13.09 -5.03 14.23
N VAL A 153 -12.37 -4.75 15.32
CA VAL A 153 -12.94 -4.12 16.51
C VAL A 153 -12.25 -2.82 16.88
N GLY A 154 -13.02 -1.85 17.34
CA GLY A 154 -12.55 -0.49 17.61
C GLY A 154 -11.75 -0.29 18.90
N ARG A 155 -12.07 -1.03 19.96
CA ARG A 155 -11.44 -0.86 21.28
C ARG A 155 -10.30 -1.84 21.49
N LYS A 156 -9.36 -1.46 22.38
CA LYS A 156 -8.25 -2.33 22.83
C LYS A 156 -8.68 -3.42 23.82
N ASP A 157 -9.83 -3.27 24.48
CA ASP A 157 -10.32 -4.25 25.44
C ASP A 157 -11.23 -5.26 24.74
N THR A 158 -10.61 -6.15 23.97
CA THR A 158 -11.28 -7.20 23.19
C THR A 158 -11.45 -8.49 23.98
N GLY A 159 -11.05 -8.49 25.26
CA GLY A 159 -10.90 -9.69 26.07
C GLY A 159 -12.18 -10.52 26.20
N ALA A 160 -13.35 -9.87 26.26
CA ALA A 160 -14.63 -10.58 26.33
C ALA A 160 -14.94 -11.35 25.04
N LEU A 161 -14.82 -10.70 23.87
CA LEU A 161 -15.06 -11.33 22.57
C LEU A 161 -14.01 -12.42 22.27
N GLU A 162 -12.74 -12.16 22.59
CA GLU A 162 -11.67 -13.15 22.46
C GLU A 162 -11.92 -14.39 23.33
N ALA A 163 -12.30 -14.19 24.59
CA ALA A 163 -12.64 -15.29 25.49
C ALA A 163 -13.86 -16.06 24.99
N GLN A 164 -14.88 -15.37 24.47
CA GLN A 164 -16.06 -15.98 23.88
C GLN A 164 -15.71 -16.83 22.66
N ILE A 165 -14.90 -16.32 21.72
CA ILE A 165 -14.44 -17.08 20.55
C ILE A 165 -13.64 -18.30 20.98
N ARG A 166 -12.65 -18.12 21.87
CA ARG A 166 -11.79 -19.19 22.38
C ARG A 166 -12.55 -20.29 23.10
N GLY A 167 -13.59 -19.95 23.85
CA GLY A 167 -14.46 -20.89 24.56
C GLY A 167 -15.55 -21.53 23.69
N SER A 168 -15.66 -21.13 22.42
CA SER A 168 -16.69 -21.62 21.51
C SER A 168 -16.17 -22.69 20.53
N ARG A 169 -17.09 -23.35 19.83
CA ARG A 169 -16.76 -24.22 18.68
C ARG A 169 -16.08 -23.49 17.52
N HIS A 170 -16.14 -22.16 17.52
CA HIS A 170 -15.64 -21.30 16.45
C HIS A 170 -14.19 -20.81 16.68
N ALA A 171 -13.48 -21.38 17.67
CA ALA A 171 -12.10 -21.04 17.99
C ALA A 171 -11.11 -21.29 16.84
N TRP A 172 -11.49 -22.10 15.84
CA TRP A 172 -10.64 -22.49 14.73
C TRP A 172 -10.94 -21.78 13.41
N ASP A 173 -12.05 -21.04 13.34
CA ASP A 173 -12.49 -20.34 12.12
C ASP A 173 -12.74 -18.85 12.33
N MET A 174 -12.76 -18.36 13.58
CA MET A 174 -12.94 -16.93 13.90
C MET A 174 -11.69 -16.31 14.54
N ARG A 175 -11.37 -15.08 14.14
CA ARG A 175 -10.29 -14.26 14.71
C ARG A 175 -10.75 -12.84 15.00
N VAL A 176 -10.00 -12.14 15.84
CA VAL A 176 -10.26 -10.74 16.22
C VAL A 176 -9.01 -9.92 15.94
N VAL A 177 -9.17 -8.74 15.36
CA VAL A 177 -8.11 -7.76 15.18
C VAL A 177 -8.62 -6.36 15.52
N GLY A 178 -7.81 -5.58 16.23
CA GLY A 178 -8.11 -4.17 16.46
C GLY A 178 -7.93 -3.33 15.20
N VAL A 179 -8.75 -2.30 15.00
CA VAL A 179 -8.62 -1.34 13.89
C VAL A 179 -7.21 -0.71 13.86
N ASP A 180 -6.67 -0.34 15.02
CA ASP A 180 -5.29 0.18 15.15
C ASP A 180 -4.24 -0.79 14.61
N SER A 181 -4.38 -2.09 14.91
CA SER A 181 -3.46 -3.13 14.45
C SER A 181 -3.54 -3.31 12.94
N LEU A 182 -4.75 -3.26 12.37
CA LEU A 182 -4.97 -3.34 10.93
C LEU A 182 -4.31 -2.16 10.19
N ILE A 183 -4.45 -0.94 10.72
CA ILE A 183 -3.77 0.27 10.18
C ILE A 183 -2.25 0.10 10.24
N ARG A 184 -1.71 -0.41 11.36
CA ARG A 184 -0.26 -0.68 11.49
C ARG A 184 0.22 -1.69 10.48
N LEU A 185 -0.50 -2.80 10.27
CA LEU A 185 -0.15 -3.79 9.26
C LEU A 185 -0.15 -3.18 7.84
N ALA A 186 -1.16 -2.36 7.52
CA ALA A 186 -1.22 -1.69 6.24
C ALA A 186 -0.05 -0.70 6.03
N ARG A 187 0.36 0.05 7.08
CA ARG A 187 1.55 0.92 7.05
C ARG A 187 2.86 0.14 6.91
N VAL A 188 2.99 -1.02 7.58
CA VAL A 188 4.16 -1.90 7.41
C VAL A 188 4.22 -2.39 5.96
N LYS A 189 3.09 -2.80 5.40
CA LYS A 189 3.02 -3.24 4.01
C LYS A 189 3.43 -2.14 3.03
N GLU A 190 2.91 -0.92 3.19
CA GLU A 190 3.26 0.22 2.33
C GLU A 190 4.76 0.57 2.36
N LYS A 191 5.49 0.15 3.40
CA LYS A 191 6.94 0.34 3.53
C LYS A 191 7.77 -0.86 3.09
N SER A 192 7.15 -1.99 2.76
CA SER A 192 7.86 -3.18 2.29
C SER A 192 7.88 -3.25 0.76
N ASN A 193 8.96 -3.82 0.21
CA ASN A 193 9.10 -4.15 -1.21
C ASN A 193 8.92 -5.64 -1.51
N GLU A 194 8.73 -6.47 -0.48
CA GLU A 194 8.82 -7.93 -0.59
C GLU A 194 7.45 -8.61 -0.55
N ASP A 195 7.21 -9.53 -1.50
CA ASP A 195 5.97 -10.30 -1.58
C ASP A 195 5.78 -11.23 -0.38
N GLN A 196 6.88 -11.70 0.21
CA GLN A 196 6.85 -12.55 1.40
C GLN A 196 6.26 -11.81 2.60
N THR A 197 6.64 -10.55 2.82
CA THR A 197 6.10 -9.72 3.90
C THR A 197 4.59 -9.52 3.75
N VAL A 198 4.11 -9.27 2.53
CA VAL A 198 2.66 -9.20 2.24
C VAL A 198 1.97 -10.52 2.58
N THR A 199 2.53 -11.63 2.11
CA THR A 199 1.97 -12.97 2.35
C THR A 199 1.88 -13.26 3.84
N GLN A 200 2.95 -12.98 4.59
CA GLN A 200 3.02 -13.13 6.03
C GLN A 200 1.98 -12.27 6.78
N ILE A 201 1.82 -10.99 6.39
CA ILE A 201 0.81 -10.11 6.97
C ILE A 201 -0.59 -10.68 6.77
N ARG A 202 -0.92 -11.16 5.55
CA ARG A 202 -2.23 -11.76 5.28
C ARG A 202 -2.45 -13.04 6.07
N GLU A 203 -1.40 -13.83 6.27
CA GLU A 203 -1.46 -15.05 7.07
C GLU A 203 -1.77 -14.81 8.54
N LEU A 204 -1.28 -13.72 9.11
CA LEU A 204 -1.58 -13.35 10.50
C LEU A 204 -3.07 -13.08 10.75
N LEU A 205 -3.81 -12.69 9.71
CA LEU A 205 -5.24 -12.42 9.80
C LEU A 205 -6.10 -13.67 9.69
N ARG A 206 -5.49 -14.83 9.38
CA ARG A 206 -6.18 -16.12 9.28
C ARG A 206 -6.02 -16.94 10.56
N PRO A 207 -6.92 -17.90 10.81
CA PRO A 207 -6.74 -18.84 11.90
C PRO A 207 -5.46 -19.69 11.76
N PHE A 208 -4.56 -19.60 12.74
CA PHE A 208 -3.43 -20.51 12.91
C PHE A 208 -3.30 -21.00 14.37
N GLU A 209 -2.56 -22.09 14.56
CA GLU A 209 -2.27 -22.69 15.88
C GLU A 209 -1.31 -21.82 16.69
N TYR A 210 -1.81 -21.20 17.76
CA TYR A 210 -1.05 -20.28 18.64
C TYR A 210 0.01 -20.97 19.51
N THR A 211 0.10 -22.29 19.49
CA THR A 211 1.13 -23.02 20.24
C THR A 211 2.52 -22.80 19.65
N ARG A 212 2.62 -22.41 18.37
CA ARG A 212 3.87 -22.07 17.70
C ARG A 212 3.96 -20.57 17.44
N VAL A 213 4.97 -19.94 18.03
CA VAL A 213 5.21 -18.48 17.94
C VAL A 213 6.04 -18.12 16.70
N ASP A 214 6.72 -19.11 16.09
CA ASP A 214 7.64 -18.95 14.96
C ASP A 214 7.09 -18.03 13.86
N ARG A 215 5.83 -18.22 13.46
CA ARG A 215 5.20 -17.42 12.41
C ARG A 215 5.13 -15.93 12.72
N ILE A 216 4.87 -15.57 13.98
CA ILE A 216 4.81 -14.17 14.41
C ILE A 216 6.22 -13.57 14.37
N LEU A 217 7.21 -14.34 14.84
CA LEU A 217 8.62 -13.93 14.82
C LEU A 217 9.09 -13.71 13.38
N ASP A 218 8.77 -14.62 12.46
CA ASP A 218 9.13 -14.50 11.04
C ASP A 218 8.63 -13.18 10.44
N VAL A 219 7.39 -12.78 10.74
CA VAL A 219 6.84 -11.50 10.26
C VAL A 219 7.60 -10.31 10.85
N VAL A 220 7.86 -10.34 12.15
CA VAL A 220 8.56 -9.24 12.85
C VAL A 220 9.99 -9.09 12.34
N PHE A 221 10.71 -10.20 12.19
CA PHE A 221 12.09 -10.20 11.69
C PHE A 221 12.16 -9.80 10.23
N ASN A 222 11.28 -10.31 9.37
CA ASN A 222 11.26 -9.93 7.95
C ASN A 222 10.89 -8.46 7.77
N ALA A 223 9.90 -7.95 8.49
CA ALA A 223 9.54 -6.54 8.43
C ALA A 223 10.68 -5.63 8.92
N ALA A 224 11.44 -6.04 9.95
CA ALA A 224 12.62 -5.31 10.40
C ALA A 224 13.78 -5.37 9.39
N ASN A 225 13.97 -6.53 8.75
CA ASN A 225 14.98 -6.74 7.72
C ASN A 225 14.70 -5.95 6.43
N ASP A 226 13.44 -5.91 5.98
CA ASP A 226 13.03 -5.11 4.82
C ASP A 226 13.39 -3.63 4.99
N VAL A 227 13.25 -3.08 6.21
CA VAL A 227 13.61 -1.70 6.52
C VAL A 227 15.14 -1.49 6.47
N THR A 228 15.94 -2.51 6.78
CA THR A 228 17.41 -2.41 6.91
C THR A 228 18.18 -2.84 5.66
N GLN A 229 17.66 -3.74 4.83
CA GLN A 229 18.33 -4.20 3.61
C GLN A 229 18.39 -3.11 2.52
N ASP A 230 17.35 -2.28 2.42
CA ASP A 230 17.36 -1.12 1.53
C ASP A 230 18.45 -0.11 1.92
N GLU A 231 18.70 0.11 3.22
CA GLU A 231 19.76 0.99 3.71
C GLU A 231 21.15 0.51 3.28
N GLN A 232 21.36 -0.82 3.24
CA GLN A 232 22.66 -1.40 2.88
C GLN A 232 22.92 -1.38 1.37
N MET A 233 21.87 -1.47 0.54
CA MET A 233 22.02 -1.54 -0.93
C MET A 233 22.57 -0.24 -1.53
N TYR A 234 22.17 0.93 -1.00
CA TYR A 234 22.70 2.24 -1.45
C TYR A 234 24.13 2.53 -0.95
N ASP A 235 24.55 1.88 0.13
CA ASP A 235 25.85 2.13 0.77
C ASP A 235 26.95 1.12 0.34
N SER A 236 26.59 -0.11 -0.06
CA SER A 236 27.58 -1.14 -0.41
C SER A 236 28.23 -0.99 -1.81
N GLU A 237 27.60 -0.26 -2.74
CA GLU A 237 28.14 -0.08 -4.10
C GLU A 237 29.19 1.03 -4.23
N GLU A 238 29.36 1.90 -3.23
CA GLU A 238 30.47 2.86 -3.17
C GLU A 238 31.85 2.15 -3.15
N GLN A 239 31.90 0.88 -2.71
CA GLN A 239 33.15 0.16 -2.50
C GLN A 239 33.58 -0.76 -3.66
N ASN A 240 32.75 -0.94 -4.70
CA ASN A 240 33.02 -1.96 -5.73
C ASN A 240 33.68 -1.45 -7.02
N ASP A 241 34.17 -0.19 -7.04
CA ASP A 241 34.97 0.38 -8.15
C ASP A 241 36.50 0.13 -7.98
N GLY A 242 36.89 -0.96 -7.31
CA GLY A 242 38.27 -1.47 -7.34
C GLY A 242 39.31 -0.67 -6.55
N ILE A 243 38.90 0.16 -5.59
CA ILE A 243 39.79 0.92 -4.70
C ILE A 243 39.66 0.33 -3.29
N GLU A 244 40.81 0.02 -2.65
CA GLU A 244 40.87 -0.55 -1.30
C GLU A 244 40.02 0.24 -0.27
N PRO A 245 39.37 -0.44 0.69
CA PRO A 245 38.45 0.20 1.62
C PRO A 245 39.22 1.12 2.58
N SER A 246 39.09 2.43 2.38
CA SER A 246 39.42 3.41 3.41
C SER A 246 38.26 3.52 4.42
N PRO A 247 38.54 3.72 5.73
CA PRO A 247 37.51 3.75 6.75
C PRO A 247 36.87 5.14 6.79
N THR A 248 36.03 5.45 5.82
CA THR A 248 35.20 6.65 5.84
C THR A 248 33.94 6.38 6.66
N THR A 249 33.73 7.23 7.67
CA THR A 249 32.52 7.26 8.50
C THR A 249 31.29 7.45 7.61
N GLN A 250 30.44 6.42 7.56
CA GLN A 250 29.22 6.38 6.75
C GLN A 250 28.23 7.47 7.19
N ASP A 251 28.05 8.50 6.37
CA ASP A 251 27.03 9.53 6.59
C ASP A 251 25.71 9.08 5.96
N ARG A 252 24.87 8.43 6.76
CA ARG A 252 23.60 7.84 6.29
C ARG A 252 22.56 8.94 6.07
N THR A 253 21.98 8.98 4.86
CA THR A 253 20.83 9.86 4.61
C THR A 253 19.61 9.31 5.37
N PRO A 254 18.92 10.12 6.21
CA PRO A 254 17.75 9.66 6.94
C PRO A 254 16.65 9.14 5.99
N GLN A 255 16.09 7.97 6.29
CA GLN A 255 15.03 7.32 5.50
C GLN A 255 13.83 8.24 5.24
N GLN A 256 13.50 9.10 6.21
CA GLN A 256 12.44 10.11 6.07
C GLN A 256 12.69 11.05 4.90
N LYS A 257 13.93 11.51 4.68
CA LYS A 257 14.26 12.39 3.55
C LYS A 257 14.07 11.71 2.20
N LEU A 258 14.47 10.43 2.10
CA LEU A 258 14.26 9.64 0.88
C LEU A 258 12.77 9.46 0.61
N ASP A 259 11.98 9.24 1.65
CA ASP A 259 10.53 9.06 1.55
C ASP A 259 9.81 10.36 1.18
N ASP A 260 10.23 11.50 1.73
CA ASP A 260 9.69 12.82 1.39
C ASP A 260 9.91 13.14 -0.10
N VAL A 261 11.12 12.92 -0.62
CA VAL A 261 11.43 13.10 -2.06
C VAL A 261 10.57 12.17 -2.91
N ARG A 262 10.35 10.94 -2.46
CA ARG A 262 9.51 9.96 -3.16
C ARG A 262 8.05 10.42 -3.25
N LEU A 263 7.50 10.92 -2.14
CA LEU A 263 6.13 11.45 -2.10
C LEU A 263 5.99 12.69 -2.98
N LYS A 264 6.93 13.64 -2.89
CA LYS A 264 6.96 14.82 -3.77
C LYS A 264 7.02 14.45 -5.26
N ALA A 265 7.79 13.42 -5.61
CA ALA A 265 7.86 12.95 -6.99
C ALA A 265 6.55 12.31 -7.45
N ALA A 266 5.84 11.59 -6.58
CA ALA A 266 4.50 11.07 -6.86
C ALA A 266 3.49 12.21 -7.08
N GLU A 267 3.52 13.23 -6.23
CA GLU A 267 2.68 14.43 -6.35
C GLU A 267 2.96 15.21 -7.64
N ALA A 268 4.23 15.44 -7.97
CA ALA A 268 4.64 16.07 -9.21
C ALA A 268 4.15 15.29 -10.46
N LEU A 269 4.23 13.96 -10.40
CA LEU A 269 3.73 13.11 -11.48
C LEU A 269 2.20 13.14 -11.57
N ASN A 270 1.49 13.16 -10.43
CA ASN A 270 0.04 13.34 -10.38
C ASN A 270 -0.40 14.64 -11.05
N LEU A 271 0.28 15.75 -10.74
CA LEU A 271 0.02 17.05 -11.36
C LEU A 271 0.24 17.02 -12.88
N LYS A 272 1.34 16.40 -13.33
CA LYS A 272 1.69 16.31 -14.76
C LYS A 272 0.69 15.47 -15.56
N LEU A 273 0.18 14.38 -14.98
CA LEU A 273 -0.69 13.43 -15.68
C LEU A 273 -2.18 13.66 -15.40
N GLY A 274 -2.55 14.49 -14.42
CA GLY A 274 -3.92 14.54 -13.90
C GLY A 274 -4.35 13.22 -13.24
N ALA A 275 -3.39 12.45 -12.73
CA ALA A 275 -3.60 11.15 -12.10
C ALA A 275 -3.74 11.27 -10.57
N ASN A 276 -4.03 10.15 -9.91
CA ASN A 276 -4.02 10.06 -8.45
C ASN A 276 -3.30 8.77 -8.00
N LEU A 277 -1.99 8.76 -8.19
CA LEU A 277 -1.07 7.75 -7.72
C LEU A 277 -1.03 7.76 -6.20
N ILE A 278 -1.44 6.64 -5.60
CA ILE A 278 -1.35 6.36 -4.18
C ILE A 278 -0.29 5.28 -3.94
N ARG A 279 0.34 5.32 -2.77
CA ARG A 279 1.38 4.35 -2.42
C ARG A 279 0.77 2.96 -2.29
N LYS A 280 1.33 1.99 -3.01
CA LYS A 280 1.01 0.57 -2.90
C LYS A 280 2.05 -0.14 -2.05
N ARG A 281 3.32 0.10 -2.35
CA ARG A 281 4.50 -0.41 -1.65
C ARG A 281 5.55 0.69 -1.58
N GLN A 282 6.69 0.42 -0.97
CA GLN A 282 7.66 1.47 -0.67
C GLN A 282 8.05 2.32 -1.89
N ALA A 283 8.36 1.67 -3.02
CA ALA A 283 8.65 2.35 -4.28
C ALA A 283 7.49 2.32 -5.29
N LEU A 284 6.42 1.54 -5.05
CA LEU A 284 5.38 1.28 -6.04
C LEU A 284 4.13 2.13 -5.77
N PHE A 285 3.68 2.82 -6.80
CA PHE A 285 2.51 3.68 -6.78
C PHE A 285 1.58 3.33 -7.93
N GLU A 286 0.28 3.43 -7.68
CA GLU A 286 -0.78 3.04 -8.61
C GLU A 286 -1.96 3.99 -8.47
N ASP A 287 -2.67 4.28 -9.56
CA ASP A 287 -3.95 4.99 -9.47
C ASP A 287 -5.11 4.03 -9.13
N LYS A 288 -6.31 4.56 -8.90
CA LYS A 288 -7.44 3.75 -8.40
C LYS A 288 -7.78 2.52 -9.28
N ASP A 289 -7.58 2.63 -10.59
CA ASP A 289 -7.99 1.64 -11.59
C ASP A 289 -6.79 0.84 -12.15
N GLY A 290 -5.57 1.12 -11.67
CA GLY A 290 -4.33 0.54 -12.19
C GLY A 290 -3.95 1.02 -13.60
N SER A 291 -4.58 2.08 -14.09
CA SER A 291 -4.35 2.64 -15.43
C SER A 291 -3.00 3.33 -15.53
N VAL A 292 -2.58 4.00 -14.44
CA VAL A 292 -1.28 4.64 -14.29
C VAL A 292 -0.53 3.98 -13.14
N ARG A 293 0.71 3.57 -13.40
CA ARG A 293 1.63 3.04 -12.39
C ARG A 293 2.95 3.76 -12.43
N ALA A 294 3.55 3.95 -11.26
CA ALA A 294 4.88 4.52 -11.13
C ALA A 294 5.73 3.70 -10.16
N CYS A 295 6.99 3.50 -10.49
CA CYS A 295 8.00 3.02 -9.57
C CYS A 295 8.99 4.14 -9.31
N ILE A 296 9.04 4.62 -8.07
CA ILE A 296 9.78 5.81 -7.68
C ILE A 296 10.96 5.43 -6.79
N THR A 297 12.16 5.54 -7.36
CA THR A 297 13.43 5.29 -6.68
C THR A 297 14.16 6.62 -6.46
N VAL A 298 14.91 6.71 -5.36
CA VAL A 298 15.54 7.96 -4.90
C VAL A 298 16.99 7.68 -4.58
N SER A 299 17.88 8.57 -5.06
CA SER A 299 19.32 8.47 -4.85
C SER A 299 19.84 9.71 -4.15
N LYS A 300 20.77 9.52 -3.21
CA LYS A 300 21.62 10.60 -2.69
C LYS A 300 22.61 11.02 -3.77
N ARG A 301 23.17 12.22 -3.66
CA ARG A 301 24.29 12.62 -4.52
C ARG A 301 25.57 11.96 -4.01
N TYR A 302 26.28 11.24 -4.86
CA TYR A 302 27.58 10.63 -4.58
C TYR A 302 28.73 11.56 -4.98
N GLU A 303 29.88 11.45 -4.31
CA GLU A 303 31.11 12.20 -4.59
C GLU A 303 31.87 11.68 -5.83
N ASN A 304 31.14 11.19 -6.83
CA ASN A 304 31.69 10.79 -8.12
C ASN A 304 31.16 11.75 -9.19
N ALA A 305 32.02 12.67 -9.65
CA ALA A 305 31.65 13.68 -10.64
C ALA A 305 31.17 13.09 -11.98
N LEU A 306 31.56 11.87 -12.31
CA LEU A 306 31.11 11.19 -13.53
C LEU A 306 29.74 10.54 -13.36
N GLN A 307 29.38 10.14 -12.14
CA GLN A 307 28.18 9.37 -11.83
C GLN A 307 27.58 9.84 -10.49
N PRO A 308 27.12 11.11 -10.38
CA PRO A 308 26.60 11.69 -9.15
C PRO A 308 25.36 10.98 -8.59
N TYR A 309 24.62 10.23 -9.41
CA TYR A 309 23.48 9.44 -8.94
C TYR A 309 23.52 8.02 -9.47
N TRP A 310 23.10 7.11 -8.60
CA TRP A 310 23.03 5.69 -8.88
C TRP A 310 21.72 5.10 -8.38
N TYR A 311 21.14 4.20 -9.17
CA TYR A 311 19.93 3.47 -8.85
C TYR A 311 20.04 2.02 -9.31
N ALA A 312 19.42 1.12 -8.55
CA ALA A 312 19.11 -0.22 -9.04
C ALA A 312 17.73 -0.23 -9.70
N PHE A 313 17.63 -0.82 -10.89
CA PHE A 313 16.35 -1.14 -11.53
C PHE A 313 16.11 -2.65 -11.43
N HIS A 314 14.96 -3.06 -10.87
CA HIS A 314 14.65 -4.48 -10.66
C HIS A 314 13.62 -5.02 -11.67
N PRO A 315 13.72 -6.28 -12.12
CA PRO A 315 12.73 -6.92 -12.98
C PRO A 315 11.30 -6.88 -12.42
N LYS A 316 11.14 -6.98 -11.09
CA LYS A 316 9.82 -6.90 -10.44
C LYS A 316 9.13 -5.55 -10.66
N TRP A 317 9.90 -4.46 -10.82
CA TRP A 317 9.35 -3.15 -11.14
C TRP A 317 8.89 -3.07 -12.58
N ASP A 318 9.64 -3.66 -13.51
CA ASP A 318 9.25 -3.75 -14.92
C ASP A 318 7.91 -4.49 -15.06
N ALA A 319 7.77 -5.65 -14.43
CA ALA A 319 6.53 -6.44 -14.43
C ALA A 319 5.34 -5.67 -13.81
N PHE A 320 5.58 -4.92 -12.73
CA PHE A 320 4.55 -4.07 -12.12
C PHE A 320 4.10 -2.97 -13.09
N LEU A 321 5.04 -2.27 -13.73
CA LEU A 321 4.75 -1.15 -14.64
C LEU A 321 4.09 -1.60 -15.95
N GLU A 322 4.45 -2.78 -16.45
CA GLU A 322 3.85 -3.37 -17.67
C GLU A 322 2.35 -3.64 -17.54
N GLY A 323 1.87 -3.92 -16.33
CA GLY A 323 0.45 -4.17 -16.09
C GLY A 323 -0.44 -2.93 -16.17
N ALA A 324 0.09 -1.74 -16.49
CA ALA A 324 -0.66 -0.49 -16.61
C ALA A 324 -0.67 0.03 -18.06
N GLN A 325 -1.68 0.86 -18.38
CA GLN A 325 -1.72 1.57 -19.67
C GLN A 325 -0.58 2.58 -19.78
N GLN A 326 -0.22 3.21 -18.66
CA GLN A 326 0.88 4.15 -18.57
C GLN A 326 1.77 3.81 -17.36
N GLY A 327 2.93 3.20 -17.63
CA GLY A 327 3.93 2.86 -16.62
C GLY A 327 5.12 3.82 -16.65
N TYR A 328 5.56 4.31 -15.49
CA TYR A 328 6.69 5.23 -15.35
C TYR A 328 7.74 4.72 -14.36
N MET A 329 9.00 4.72 -14.77
CA MET A 329 10.12 4.74 -13.84
C MET A 329 10.45 6.17 -13.48
N VAL A 330 10.39 6.49 -12.18
CA VAL A 330 10.67 7.84 -11.69
C VAL A 330 11.94 7.83 -10.84
N PHE A 331 12.87 8.69 -11.20
CA PHE A 331 14.16 8.84 -10.55
C PHE A 331 14.22 10.17 -9.80
N GLY A 332 14.15 10.12 -8.48
CA GLY A 332 14.30 11.26 -7.58
C GLY A 332 15.75 11.45 -7.14
N CYS A 333 16.13 12.70 -6.90
CA CYS A 333 17.46 13.09 -6.44
C CYS A 333 17.30 13.89 -5.14
N VAL A 334 18.01 13.52 -4.07
CA VAL A 334 17.81 14.14 -2.74
C VAL A 334 18.16 15.63 -2.70
N ASP A 335 19.16 16.06 -3.47
CA ASP A 335 19.69 17.41 -3.51
C ASP A 335 19.09 18.28 -4.63
N ARG A 336 18.03 17.80 -5.30
CA ARG A 336 17.39 18.52 -6.42
C ARG A 336 15.91 18.75 -6.18
N ASN A 337 15.38 19.80 -6.79
CA ASN A 337 13.95 20.12 -6.80
C ASN A 337 13.24 19.55 -8.03
N ASP A 338 13.83 18.57 -8.71
CA ASP A 338 13.24 17.88 -9.84
C ASP A 338 13.46 16.37 -9.74
N ALA A 339 12.65 15.63 -10.48
CA ALA A 339 12.79 14.21 -10.71
C ALA A 339 12.59 13.90 -12.21
N PHE A 340 12.83 12.66 -12.62
CA PHE A 340 12.73 12.26 -14.02
C PHE A 340 11.79 11.07 -14.15
N ALA A 341 10.63 11.28 -14.78
CA ALA A 341 9.61 10.26 -15.01
C ALA A 341 9.69 9.72 -16.44
N ILE A 342 10.43 8.62 -16.60
CA ILE A 342 10.67 7.97 -17.89
C ILE A 342 9.58 6.90 -18.13
N PRO A 343 8.85 6.94 -19.26
CA PRO A 343 7.93 5.87 -19.63
C PRO A 343 8.64 4.52 -19.68
N ILE A 344 8.00 3.46 -19.20
CA ILE A 344 8.61 2.12 -19.15
C ILE A 344 9.03 1.62 -20.53
N SER A 345 8.29 1.97 -21.58
CA SER A 345 8.63 1.67 -22.97
C SER A 345 9.96 2.30 -23.41
N GLU A 346 10.29 3.50 -22.93
CA GLU A 346 11.55 4.17 -23.22
C GLU A 346 12.67 3.60 -22.36
N MET A 347 12.41 3.33 -21.07
CA MET A 347 13.39 2.70 -20.18
C MET A 347 13.85 1.34 -20.71
N ARG A 348 12.91 0.52 -21.21
CA ARG A 348 13.18 -0.80 -21.81
C ARG A 348 14.13 -0.76 -23.00
N LYS A 349 14.14 0.33 -23.78
CA LYS A 349 15.10 0.51 -24.89
C LYS A 349 16.53 0.68 -24.39
N VAL A 350 16.69 1.22 -23.19
CA VAL A 350 18.00 1.54 -22.59
C VAL A 350 18.54 0.36 -21.77
N LEU A 351 17.68 -0.45 -21.15
CA LEU A 351 18.08 -1.57 -20.29
C LEU A 351 19.15 -2.52 -20.89
N PRO A 352 19.12 -2.91 -22.18
CA PRO A 352 20.15 -3.77 -22.76
C PRO A 352 21.56 -3.16 -22.71
N SER A 353 21.65 -1.83 -22.73
CA SER A 353 22.91 -1.07 -22.74
C SER A 353 23.46 -0.79 -21.34
N LEU A 354 22.80 -1.27 -20.27
CA LEU A 354 23.23 -1.07 -18.88
C LEU A 354 23.92 -2.30 -18.31
N ASN A 355 24.84 -2.08 -17.37
CA ASN A 355 25.42 -3.14 -16.55
C ASN A 355 24.34 -3.79 -15.67
N GLN A 356 24.55 -5.06 -15.36
CA GLN A 356 23.66 -5.84 -14.50
C GLN A 356 24.49 -6.56 -13.45
N THR A 357 23.93 -6.70 -12.25
CA THR A 357 24.41 -7.62 -11.23
C THR A 357 23.44 -8.76 -11.07
N ILE A 358 23.98 -9.97 -10.97
CA ILE A 358 23.25 -11.19 -10.64
C ILE A 358 23.67 -11.56 -9.21
N LYS A 359 22.73 -11.52 -8.27
CA LYS A 359 22.94 -11.91 -6.87
C LYS A 359 23.02 -13.43 -6.75
N SER A 360 23.53 -13.91 -5.61
CA SER A 360 23.70 -15.35 -5.33
C SER A 360 22.38 -16.14 -5.31
N ASP A 361 21.26 -15.47 -5.03
CA ASP A 361 19.91 -16.05 -5.07
C ASP A 361 19.30 -16.09 -6.49
N GLY A 362 20.06 -15.65 -7.50
CA GLY A 362 19.62 -15.55 -8.89
C GLY A 362 18.83 -14.28 -9.22
N SER A 363 18.57 -13.40 -8.24
CA SER A 363 17.93 -12.11 -8.51
C SER A 363 18.86 -11.19 -9.29
N VAL A 364 18.29 -10.43 -10.22
CA VAL A 364 19.04 -9.54 -11.12
C VAL A 364 18.57 -8.11 -10.93
N TYR A 365 19.48 -7.15 -11.08
CA TYR A 365 19.13 -5.74 -11.26
C TYR A 365 20.09 -5.06 -12.23
N TRP A 366 19.63 -3.97 -12.84
CA TRP A 366 20.43 -3.12 -13.70
C TRP A 366 20.91 -1.89 -12.94
N HIS A 367 22.15 -1.46 -13.19
CA HIS A 367 22.66 -0.19 -12.66
C HIS A 367 22.26 0.95 -13.58
N VAL A 368 21.46 1.88 -13.07
CA VAL A 368 21.09 3.12 -13.74
C VAL A 368 21.93 4.23 -13.15
N LYS A 369 22.79 4.83 -13.97
CA LYS A 369 23.73 5.87 -13.53
C LYS A 369 23.42 7.19 -14.23
N PHE A 370 23.28 8.27 -13.47
CA PHE A 370 23.13 9.59 -14.04
C PHE A 370 24.43 10.37 -13.96
N ALA A 371 24.75 11.09 -15.03
CA ALA A 371 25.94 11.91 -15.18
C ALA A 371 25.55 13.37 -15.44
N ASP A 372 26.33 14.31 -14.91
CA ASP A 372 26.23 15.72 -15.31
C ASP A 372 26.73 15.87 -16.76
N PHE A 373 25.96 16.57 -17.58
CA PHE A 373 26.33 16.92 -18.95
C PHE A 373 25.91 18.36 -19.23
N SER A 374 26.54 19.01 -20.22
CA SER A 374 26.36 20.44 -20.58
C SER A 374 25.00 21.09 -20.25
N ASP A 375 23.87 20.45 -20.60
CA ASP A 375 22.50 20.98 -20.42
C ASP A 375 21.67 20.23 -19.34
N GLY A 376 22.31 19.52 -18.42
CA GLY A 376 21.70 18.83 -17.27
C GLY A 376 22.05 17.34 -17.19
N LEU A 377 21.20 16.57 -16.51
CA LEU A 377 21.49 15.15 -16.26
C LEU A 377 21.21 14.27 -17.49
N VAL A 378 22.09 13.30 -17.69
CA VAL A 378 21.93 12.23 -18.69
C VAL A 378 21.99 10.88 -18.01
N LEU A 379 21.25 9.92 -18.53
CA LEU A 379 21.44 8.51 -18.20
C LEU A 379 22.63 7.98 -19.02
N PHE A 380 23.65 7.48 -18.32
CA PHE A 380 24.85 6.94 -18.93
C PHE A 380 24.74 5.42 -19.10
N ALA A 381 24.75 4.95 -20.34
CA ALA A 381 24.74 3.53 -20.66
C ALA A 381 26.15 2.95 -20.57
N SER A 382 26.44 2.31 -19.42
CA SER A 382 27.79 1.84 -19.08
C SER A 382 28.39 0.83 -20.05
N LYS A 383 27.58 0.05 -20.80
CA LYS A 383 28.09 -0.93 -21.77
C LYS A 383 28.45 -0.31 -23.12
N THR A 384 27.68 0.68 -23.57
CA THR A 384 27.80 1.26 -24.92
C THR A 384 28.48 2.63 -24.92
N GLY A 385 28.57 3.29 -23.76
CA GLY A 385 29.07 4.66 -23.61
C GLY A 385 28.09 5.74 -24.06
N GLU A 386 26.87 5.35 -24.45
CA GLU A 386 25.82 6.27 -24.90
C GLU A 386 25.28 7.11 -23.74
N ARG A 387 24.80 8.32 -24.08
CA ARG A 387 24.22 9.27 -23.12
C ARG A 387 22.82 9.64 -23.58
N PHE A 388 21.84 9.38 -22.72
CA PHE A 388 20.44 9.68 -22.98
C PHE A 388 20.00 10.88 -22.16
N SER A 389 19.55 11.94 -22.83
CA SER A 389 19.07 13.15 -22.13
C SER A 389 17.83 12.83 -21.29
N LEU A 390 17.85 13.25 -20.02
CA LEU A 390 16.72 13.11 -19.11
C LEU A 390 15.75 14.29 -19.15
N GLN A 391 16.16 15.40 -19.78
CA GLN A 391 15.37 16.64 -19.81
C GLN A 391 13.93 16.47 -20.30
N PRO A 392 13.62 15.67 -21.34
CA PRO A 392 12.24 15.46 -21.77
C PRO A 392 11.32 14.84 -20.70
N TYR A 393 11.92 14.14 -19.72
CA TYR A 393 11.23 13.40 -18.68
C TYR A 393 11.15 14.15 -17.35
N ARG A 394 11.69 15.36 -17.28
CA ARG A 394 11.73 16.18 -16.07
C ARG A 394 10.32 16.45 -15.52
N ILE A 395 10.20 16.39 -14.19
CA ILE A 395 9.07 16.83 -13.38
C ILE A 395 9.60 17.68 -12.23
N GLU A 396 8.95 18.82 -11.95
CA GLU A 396 9.35 19.71 -10.86
C GLU A 396 8.71 19.24 -9.55
N LEU A 397 9.50 19.14 -8.49
CA LEU A 397 9.05 18.81 -7.14
C LEU A 397 8.60 20.09 -6.44
N GLN A 398 7.46 20.03 -5.75
CA GLN A 398 6.91 21.16 -4.99
C GLN A 398 7.39 21.18 -3.54
#